data_AF-A0A7V0TMK5-F1
#
_entry.id   AF-A0A7V0TMK5-F1
#
_cell.length_a   1.000
_cell.length_b   1.000
_cell.length_c   1.000
_cell.angle_alpha   90.00
_cell.angle_beta   90.00
_cell.angle_gamma   90.00
#
_symmetry.space_group_name_H-M   'P 1'
#
loop_
_entity.id
_entity.type
_entity.pdbx_description
1 polymer ?
#
loop_
_entity_poly.entity_id
_entity_poly.type
_entity_poly.pdbx_seq_one_letter_code
_entity_poly.pdbx_strand_id
1 'polypeptide(L)'
;MNKEPTLWDQEEKPRRMDFREARAYARSLNIKNREEWNDYVKEHGSELPGNLPLKPDEAYRHLGWKGWNDWLGVADEPEKPARSDPQPATGPSGPDLWEASPANPYLPFSEAREKAREQGFEYKEEWEAFARGLFRNRPRLPEGVPPDPEKTYRHTGWKGWTDWLVPPEKRKDYSPFHHAREFVRSCRLKSKAEWIEQASHIQETARAYGLLIPLKPHLEYEGSGWESWEDWLGTNIEYRSFYDTRRFVHTLELKSREEWFLYCQGLLVSHPRKPRNIYAYPDIAYKKEGWRGWDDWLGNVRYG
;
A
#
# COMPACT_ATOMS: atom_id res chain seq x y z
N MET A 1 26.06 0.28 42.36
CA MET A 1 25.84 -1.02 41.68
C MET A 1 25.33 -0.71 40.29
N ASN A 2 26.23 -0.76 39.30
CA ASN A 2 25.89 -0.53 37.90
C ASN A 2 25.29 -1.82 37.34
N LYS A 3 24.04 -1.77 36.86
CA LYS A 3 23.44 -2.89 36.13
C LYS A 3 24.11 -2.98 34.77
N GLU A 4 24.63 -4.16 34.43
CA GLU A 4 25.14 -4.44 33.09
C GLU A 4 23.99 -4.30 32.07
N PRO A 5 24.22 -3.64 30.92
CA PRO A 5 23.22 -3.55 29.86
C PRO A 5 22.96 -4.95 29.29
N THR A 6 21.69 -5.30 29.13
CA THR A 6 21.31 -6.61 28.60
C THR A 6 21.44 -6.63 27.08
N LEU A 7 21.61 -7.83 26.49
CA LEU A 7 21.79 -8.06 25.05
C LEU A 7 20.61 -7.57 24.16
N TRP A 8 19.60 -6.96 24.78
CA TRP A 8 18.39 -6.40 24.18
C TRP A 8 18.42 -4.86 24.09
N ASP A 9 19.44 -4.21 24.68
CA ASP A 9 19.58 -2.75 24.74
C ASP A 9 20.45 -2.23 23.59
N GLN A 10 20.08 -2.55 22.34
CA GLN A 10 20.56 -1.75 21.21
C GLN A 10 19.65 -0.53 21.10
N GLU A 11 20.24 0.67 21.19
CA GLU A 11 19.54 1.94 21.02
C GLU A 11 18.77 1.96 19.69
N GLU A 12 17.47 1.61 19.76
CA GLU A 12 16.56 1.70 18.64
C GLU A 12 16.35 3.19 18.33
N LYS A 13 16.69 3.64 17.11
CA LYS A 13 16.21 4.93 16.59
C LYS A 13 14.71 5.04 16.89
N PRO A 14 14.21 6.18 17.42
CA PRO A 14 12.82 6.26 17.89
C PRO A 14 11.87 5.88 16.75
N ARG A 15 11.21 4.72 16.93
CA ARG A 15 10.23 4.21 15.98
C ARG A 15 9.01 5.11 16.03
N ARG A 16 8.50 5.48 14.86
CA ARG A 16 7.28 6.31 14.71
C ARG A 16 6.11 5.66 15.45
N MET A 17 5.25 6.50 16.03
CA MET A 17 4.04 6.12 16.77
C MET A 17 3.12 5.31 15.85
N ASP A 18 2.41 4.32 16.39
CA ASP A 18 1.46 3.55 15.57
C ASP A 18 0.28 4.43 15.11
N PHE A 19 -0.27 4.16 13.93
CA PHE A 19 -1.36 4.95 13.35
C PHE A 19 -2.55 5.10 14.31
N ARG A 20 -2.87 4.05 15.09
CA ARG A 20 -4.03 4.07 15.99
C ARG A 20 -3.82 4.97 17.19
N GLU A 21 -2.66 4.88 17.80
CA GLU A 21 -2.29 5.73 18.95
C GLU A 21 -2.18 7.18 18.50
N ALA A 22 -1.55 7.39 17.34
CA ALA A 22 -1.40 8.70 16.73
C ALA A 22 -2.75 9.34 16.36
N ARG A 23 -3.70 8.54 15.85
CA ARG A 23 -5.08 8.99 15.55
C ARG A 23 -5.90 9.25 16.80
N ALA A 24 -5.76 8.44 17.85
CA ALA A 24 -6.43 8.67 19.13
C ALA A 24 -5.94 9.98 19.77
N TYR A 25 -4.63 10.22 19.72
CA TYR A 25 -4.01 11.47 20.17
C TYR A 25 -4.49 12.67 19.33
N ALA A 26 -4.49 12.55 18.00
CA ALA A 26 -4.98 13.61 17.13
C ALA A 26 -6.43 14.02 17.44
N ARG A 27 -7.29 13.04 17.74
CA ARG A 27 -8.69 13.25 18.13
C ARG A 27 -8.83 13.87 19.52
N SER A 28 -7.94 13.56 20.47
CA SER A 28 -7.99 14.18 21.81
C SER A 28 -7.68 15.68 21.79
N LEU A 29 -7.00 16.17 20.73
CA LEU A 29 -6.71 17.59 20.54
C LEU A 29 -7.92 18.39 20.04
N ASN A 30 -8.98 17.72 19.57
CA ASN A 30 -10.21 18.34 19.07
C ASN A 30 -10.00 19.40 17.96
N ILE A 31 -8.95 19.20 17.15
CA ILE A 31 -8.58 20.03 15.99
C ILE A 31 -9.53 19.76 14.83
N LYS A 32 -10.03 20.79 14.16
CA LYS A 32 -11.16 20.65 13.22
C LYS A 32 -10.77 20.51 11.75
N ASN A 33 -9.57 20.92 11.38
CA ASN A 33 -9.13 20.89 9.99
C ASN A 33 -7.61 20.80 9.88
N ARG A 34 -7.14 20.61 8.64
CA ARG A 34 -5.71 20.50 8.31
C ARG A 34 -4.93 21.77 8.65
N GLU A 35 -5.53 22.95 8.49
CA GLU A 35 -4.87 24.23 8.75
C GLU A 35 -4.56 24.38 10.24
N GLU A 36 -5.53 24.15 11.10
CA GLU A 36 -5.37 24.13 12.56
C GLU A 36 -4.37 23.06 13.03
N TRP A 37 -4.32 21.91 12.35
CA TRP A 37 -3.30 20.89 12.64
C TRP A 37 -1.89 21.39 12.35
N ASN A 38 -1.69 22.06 11.21
CA ASN A 38 -0.38 22.58 10.84
C ASN A 38 0.06 23.71 11.79
N ASP A 39 -0.86 24.57 12.20
CA ASP A 39 -0.59 25.63 13.18
C ASP A 39 -0.25 25.03 14.56
N TYR A 40 -0.99 24.02 15.01
CA TYR A 40 -0.69 23.29 16.25
C TYR A 40 0.69 22.63 16.22
N VAL A 41 1.05 21.97 15.13
CA VAL A 41 2.38 21.34 14.95
C VAL A 41 3.50 22.39 14.90
N LYS A 42 3.22 23.58 14.39
CA LYS A 42 4.19 24.68 14.33
C LYS A 42 4.42 25.34 15.69
N GLU A 43 3.38 25.45 16.52
CA GLU A 43 3.44 26.05 17.84
C GLU A 43 3.89 25.07 18.94
N HIS A 44 3.43 23.82 18.88
CA HIS A 44 3.62 22.81 19.94
C HIS A 44 4.45 21.61 19.46
N GLY A 45 5.14 21.73 18.32
CA GLY A 45 5.88 20.62 17.69
C GLY A 45 6.97 19.99 18.57
N SER A 46 7.53 20.74 19.52
CA SER A 46 8.51 20.24 20.51
C SER A 46 7.88 19.54 21.71
N GLU A 47 6.58 19.71 21.92
CA GLU A 47 5.80 19.10 23.02
C GLU A 47 4.99 17.88 22.56
N LEU A 48 4.96 17.62 21.24
CA LEU A 48 4.39 16.40 20.69
C LEU A 48 5.16 15.17 21.21
N PRO A 49 4.48 14.02 21.38
CA PRO A 49 5.16 12.76 21.61
C PRO A 49 6.22 12.57 20.52
N GLY A 50 7.50 12.41 20.89
CA GLY A 50 8.63 12.47 19.94
C GLY A 50 8.62 11.43 18.83
N ASN A 51 7.68 10.50 18.87
CA ASN A 51 7.40 9.49 17.86
C ASN A 51 6.22 9.84 16.91
N LEU A 52 5.44 10.89 17.18
CA LEU A 52 4.35 11.34 16.31
C LEU A 52 4.91 12.05 15.06
N PRO A 53 4.59 11.59 13.84
CA PRO A 53 5.07 12.24 12.64
C PRO A 53 4.40 13.61 12.42
N LEU A 54 5.22 14.63 12.11
CA LEU A 54 4.75 15.99 11.81
C LEU A 54 3.80 16.05 10.60
N LYS A 55 3.94 15.09 9.69
CA LYS A 55 3.09 14.91 8.50
C LYS A 55 2.41 13.54 8.55
N PRO A 56 1.27 13.42 9.26
CA PRO A 56 0.60 12.14 9.43
C PRO A 56 -0.03 11.63 8.13
N ASP A 57 -0.39 12.52 7.21
CA ASP A 57 -0.90 12.19 5.87
C ASP A 57 0.13 11.46 5.01
N GLU A 58 1.40 11.83 5.10
CA GLU A 58 2.51 11.12 4.44
C GLU A 58 2.92 9.88 5.22
N ALA A 59 3.04 9.98 6.55
CA ALA A 59 3.55 8.91 7.39
C ALA A 59 2.60 7.72 7.54
N TYR A 60 1.28 7.95 7.49
CA TYR A 60 0.27 6.92 7.65
C TYR A 60 -0.52 6.64 6.37
N ARG A 61 -0.10 7.21 5.23
CA ARG A 61 -0.73 7.06 3.91
C ARG A 61 -1.11 5.61 3.58
N HIS A 62 -0.29 4.65 4.02
CA HIS A 62 -0.46 3.21 3.76
C HIS A 62 -0.67 2.37 5.03
N LEU A 63 -0.89 3.03 6.17
CA LEU A 63 -1.12 2.42 7.49
C LEU A 63 -2.56 2.62 7.99
N GLY A 64 -3.48 2.99 7.10
CA GLY A 64 -4.90 3.15 7.40
C GLY A 64 -5.44 4.58 7.29
N TRP A 65 -4.64 5.53 6.81
CA TRP A 65 -5.08 6.89 6.54
C TRP A 65 -6.21 6.94 5.49
N LYS A 66 -7.34 7.55 5.86
CA LYS A 66 -8.51 7.72 4.96
C LYS A 66 -8.78 9.17 4.57
N GLY A 67 -8.03 10.12 5.12
CA GLY A 67 -8.22 11.56 4.93
C GLY A 67 -8.19 12.33 6.24
N TRP A 68 -8.14 13.66 6.14
CA TRP A 68 -8.06 14.56 7.30
C TRP A 68 -9.29 14.47 8.21
N ASN A 69 -10.48 14.30 7.64
CA ASN A 69 -11.72 14.15 8.40
C ASN A 69 -11.68 12.88 9.28
N ASP A 70 -11.25 11.75 8.70
CA ASP A 70 -11.08 10.49 9.43
C ASP A 70 -10.01 10.57 10.53
N TRP A 71 -8.90 11.24 10.23
CA TRP A 71 -7.78 11.44 11.14
C TRP A 71 -8.18 12.28 12.37
N LEU A 72 -8.82 13.43 12.12
CA LEU A 72 -9.23 14.38 13.16
C LEU A 72 -10.55 13.98 13.85
N GLY A 73 -11.30 13.03 13.28
CA GLY A 73 -12.59 12.60 13.83
C GLY A 73 -13.73 13.58 13.53
N VAL A 74 -13.61 14.36 12.46
CA VAL A 74 -14.63 15.30 12.01
C VAL A 74 -15.56 14.57 11.03
N ALA A 75 -16.87 14.69 11.22
CA ALA A 75 -17.86 14.08 10.34
C ALA A 75 -17.82 14.72 8.95
N ASP A 76 -17.94 13.90 7.90
CA ASP A 76 -18.06 14.40 6.53
C ASP A 76 -19.36 15.23 6.39
N GLU A 77 -19.24 16.55 6.24
CA GLU A 77 -20.39 17.36 5.82
C GLU A 77 -20.74 17.00 4.36
N PRO A 78 -22.03 16.81 4.03
CA PRO A 78 -22.44 16.54 2.66
C PRO A 78 -22.11 17.76 1.77
N GLU A 79 -21.45 17.50 0.64
CA GLU A 79 -21.11 18.51 -0.35
C GLU A 79 -22.34 19.35 -0.75
N LYS A 80 -22.23 20.68 -0.63
CA LYS A 80 -23.25 21.60 -1.16
C LYS A 80 -23.26 21.51 -2.69
N PRO A 81 -24.43 21.43 -3.35
CA PRO A 81 -24.50 21.36 -4.80
C PRO A 81 -23.94 22.64 -5.42
N ALA A 82 -23.14 22.46 -6.48
CA ALA A 82 -22.58 23.52 -7.29
C ALA A 82 -23.69 24.47 -7.78
N ARG A 83 -23.43 25.78 -7.68
CA ARG A 83 -24.31 26.83 -8.20
C ARG A 83 -24.51 26.62 -9.71
N SER A 84 -25.77 26.59 -10.14
CA SER A 84 -26.18 26.55 -11.54
C SER A 84 -25.53 27.68 -12.34
N ASP A 85 -24.97 27.34 -13.51
CA ASP A 85 -24.36 28.26 -14.46
C ASP A 85 -25.35 29.36 -14.91
N PRO A 86 -24.92 30.62 -15.11
CA PRO A 86 -25.74 31.63 -15.78
C PRO A 86 -25.80 31.35 -17.29
N GLN A 87 -26.99 31.45 -17.87
CA GLN A 87 -27.21 31.38 -19.33
C GLN A 87 -26.39 32.43 -20.11
N PRO A 88 -25.93 32.12 -21.34
CA PRO A 88 -25.18 33.06 -22.14
C PRO A 88 -26.08 34.14 -22.74
N ALA A 89 -25.65 35.40 -22.60
CA ALA A 89 -26.29 36.56 -23.22
C ALA A 89 -26.00 36.58 -24.74
N THR A 90 -27.03 36.88 -25.52
CA THR A 90 -26.98 37.08 -26.97
C THR A 90 -26.55 38.51 -27.30
N GLY A 91 -25.46 38.68 -28.06
CA GLY A 91 -25.01 39.97 -28.61
C GLY A 91 -23.95 39.76 -29.71
N PRO A 92 -23.90 40.60 -30.77
CA PRO A 92 -23.28 40.23 -32.03
C PRO A 92 -21.76 40.47 -32.10
N SER A 93 -21.06 39.44 -32.58
CA SER A 93 -19.83 39.40 -33.39
C SER A 93 -19.15 40.75 -33.70
N GLY A 94 -18.00 40.98 -33.05
CA GLY A 94 -16.88 41.75 -33.58
C GLY A 94 -15.72 40.79 -33.89
N PRO A 95 -14.76 41.15 -34.76
CA PRO A 95 -13.72 40.22 -35.20
C PRO A 95 -12.81 39.86 -34.01
N ASP A 96 -12.87 38.59 -33.63
CA ASP A 96 -12.27 38.08 -32.41
C ASP A 96 -10.76 37.91 -32.62
N LEU A 97 -9.97 38.55 -31.77
CA LEU A 97 -8.50 38.59 -31.77
C LEU A 97 -7.87 37.25 -31.31
N TRP A 98 -8.58 36.13 -31.48
CA TRP A 98 -8.20 34.77 -31.05
C TRP A 98 -7.92 33.81 -32.21
N GLU A 99 -7.54 34.33 -33.38
CA GLU A 99 -7.08 33.48 -34.48
C GLU A 99 -5.91 32.58 -34.03
N ALA A 100 -6.19 31.28 -34.08
CA ALA A 100 -5.28 30.14 -34.06
C ALA A 100 -4.49 29.91 -32.77
N SER A 101 -5.17 29.43 -31.72
CA SER A 101 -4.54 28.44 -30.85
C SER A 101 -4.29 27.18 -31.70
N PRO A 102 -3.05 26.66 -31.84
CA PRO A 102 -2.79 25.50 -32.68
C PRO A 102 -3.66 24.35 -32.18
N ALA A 103 -4.43 23.75 -33.10
CA ALA A 103 -5.26 22.60 -32.83
C ALA A 103 -4.46 21.59 -32.00
N ASN A 104 -4.97 21.26 -30.80
CA ASN A 104 -4.34 20.27 -29.93
C ASN A 104 -4.07 19.00 -30.76
N PRO A 105 -2.81 18.56 -30.92
CA PRO A 105 -2.48 17.40 -31.75
C PRO A 105 -2.99 16.08 -31.16
N TYR A 106 -3.57 16.12 -29.96
CA TYR A 106 -4.05 14.97 -29.22
C TYR A 106 -5.58 14.84 -29.27
N LEU A 107 -6.03 13.60 -29.34
CA LEU A 107 -7.46 13.24 -29.31
C LEU A 107 -8.10 13.66 -27.97
N PRO A 108 -9.44 13.78 -27.93
CA PRO A 108 -10.16 13.95 -26.67
C PRO A 108 -9.82 12.84 -25.66
N PHE A 109 -9.85 13.16 -24.36
CA PHE A 109 -9.43 12.25 -23.28
C PHE A 109 -10.07 10.87 -23.40
N SER A 110 -11.39 10.80 -23.63
CA SER A 110 -12.10 9.53 -23.71
C SER A 110 -11.62 8.65 -24.87
N GLU A 111 -11.41 9.22 -26.05
CA GLU A 111 -10.97 8.48 -27.25
C GLU A 111 -9.52 8.02 -27.11
N ALA A 112 -8.65 8.91 -26.62
CA ALA A 112 -7.25 8.58 -26.38
C ALA A 112 -7.09 7.48 -25.31
N ARG A 113 -7.96 7.49 -24.29
CA ARG A 113 -8.00 6.47 -23.23
C ARG A 113 -8.39 5.10 -23.75
N GLU A 114 -9.38 5.00 -24.64
CA GLU A 114 -9.74 3.71 -25.25
C GLU A 114 -8.58 3.15 -26.07
N LYS A 115 -7.92 3.97 -26.90
CA LYS A 115 -6.70 3.57 -27.62
C LYS A 115 -5.56 3.13 -26.69
N ALA A 116 -5.43 3.76 -25.52
CA ALA A 116 -4.45 3.38 -24.52
C ALA A 116 -4.76 1.99 -23.91
N ARG A 117 -6.03 1.75 -23.59
CA ARG A 117 -6.52 0.47 -23.04
C ARG A 117 -6.36 -0.70 -24.00
N GLU A 118 -6.48 -0.47 -25.31
CA GLU A 118 -6.21 -1.48 -26.35
C GLU A 118 -4.78 -2.03 -26.30
N GLN A 119 -3.82 -1.27 -25.77
CA GLN A 119 -2.43 -1.71 -25.65
C GLN A 119 -2.24 -2.75 -24.52
N GLY A 120 -3.21 -2.86 -23.60
CA GLY A 120 -3.22 -3.84 -22.53
C GLY A 120 -2.12 -3.66 -21.48
N PHE A 121 -1.61 -2.44 -21.30
CA PHE A 121 -0.72 -2.11 -20.19
C PHE A 121 -1.51 -1.95 -18.91
N GLU A 122 -0.91 -2.29 -17.77
CA GLU A 122 -1.54 -2.12 -16.46
C GLU A 122 -0.87 -1.01 -15.65
N TYR A 123 0.44 -0.77 -15.88
CA TYR A 123 1.26 0.14 -15.08
C TYR A 123 1.90 1.24 -15.92
N LYS A 124 2.17 2.39 -15.26
CA LYS A 124 2.78 3.58 -15.86
C LYS A 124 4.11 3.27 -16.53
N GLU A 125 4.94 2.46 -15.91
CA GLU A 125 6.30 2.15 -16.35
C GLU A 125 6.29 1.42 -17.70
N GLU A 126 5.28 0.58 -17.92
CA GLU A 126 5.07 -0.11 -19.19
C GLU A 126 4.66 0.87 -20.28
N TRP A 127 3.76 1.80 -19.94
CA TRP A 127 3.35 2.86 -20.85
C TRP A 127 4.51 3.79 -21.23
N GLU A 128 5.33 4.20 -20.27
CA GLU A 128 6.50 5.03 -20.55
C GLU A 128 7.52 4.31 -21.44
N ALA A 129 7.78 3.03 -21.17
CA ALA A 129 8.63 2.21 -22.03
C ALA A 129 8.07 2.09 -23.45
N PHE A 130 6.75 2.04 -23.58
CA PHE A 130 6.03 2.02 -24.84
C PHE A 130 6.12 3.34 -25.59
N ALA A 131 5.87 4.45 -24.91
CA ALA A 131 6.01 5.80 -25.46
C ALA A 131 7.45 6.10 -25.92
N ARG A 132 8.46 5.54 -25.24
CA ARG A 132 9.89 5.62 -25.64
C ARG A 132 10.27 4.67 -26.77
N GLY A 133 9.37 3.79 -27.22
CA GLY A 133 9.63 2.85 -28.31
C GLY A 133 10.60 1.72 -27.95
N LEU A 134 10.70 1.34 -26.66
CA LEU A 134 11.62 0.29 -26.21
C LEU A 134 11.17 -1.13 -26.62
N PHE A 135 9.89 -1.30 -27.00
CA PHE A 135 9.35 -2.57 -27.45
C PHE A 135 9.63 -2.79 -28.95
N ARG A 136 10.56 -3.70 -29.27
CA ARG A 136 10.95 -4.00 -30.66
C ARG A 136 9.83 -4.58 -31.53
N ASN A 137 8.90 -5.31 -30.91
CA ASN A 137 7.83 -6.04 -31.61
C ASN A 137 6.46 -5.38 -31.50
N ARG A 138 6.38 -4.12 -31.04
CA ARG A 138 5.11 -3.39 -30.91
C ARG A 138 5.07 -2.18 -31.85
N PRO A 139 3.89 -1.79 -32.34
CA PRO A 139 3.72 -0.56 -33.09
C PRO A 139 4.10 0.66 -32.23
N ARG A 140 4.41 1.78 -32.88
CA ARG A 140 4.62 3.05 -32.16
C ARG A 140 3.32 3.50 -31.48
N LEU A 141 3.46 4.49 -30.59
CA LEU A 141 2.33 5.13 -29.92
C LEU A 141 1.22 5.49 -30.95
N PRO A 142 -0.04 5.11 -30.69
CA PRO A 142 -1.13 5.38 -31.63
C PRO A 142 -1.28 6.87 -31.94
N GLU A 143 -1.67 7.18 -33.17
CA GLU A 143 -1.86 8.56 -33.61
C GLU A 143 -2.88 9.29 -32.73
N GLY A 144 -2.51 10.51 -32.31
CA GLY A 144 -3.30 11.37 -31.45
C GLY A 144 -3.32 10.98 -29.97
N VAL A 145 -2.60 9.93 -29.56
CA VAL A 145 -2.40 9.60 -28.14
C VAL A 145 -1.11 10.27 -27.64
N PRO A 146 -1.15 11.05 -26.54
CA PRO A 146 0.04 11.68 -26.02
C PRO A 146 0.97 10.68 -25.31
N PRO A 147 2.30 10.86 -25.40
CA PRO A 147 3.25 10.04 -24.65
C PRO A 147 3.13 10.27 -23.14
N ASP A 148 2.78 11.49 -22.73
CA ASP A 148 2.53 11.90 -21.34
C ASP A 148 1.05 12.32 -21.17
N PRO A 149 0.15 11.35 -20.96
CA PRO A 149 -1.28 11.62 -20.81
C PRO A 149 -1.61 12.34 -19.49
N GLU A 150 -0.79 12.14 -18.45
CA GLU A 150 -0.94 12.81 -17.16
C GLU A 150 -0.82 14.33 -17.31
N LYS A 151 0.20 14.79 -18.05
CA LYS A 151 0.39 16.22 -18.33
C LYS A 151 -0.67 16.76 -19.30
N THR A 152 -0.97 16.03 -20.37
CA THR A 152 -1.90 16.50 -21.42
C THR A 152 -3.33 16.59 -20.91
N TYR A 153 -3.78 15.61 -20.13
CA TYR A 153 -5.18 15.52 -19.69
C TYR A 153 -5.42 15.93 -18.24
N ARG A 154 -4.42 16.56 -17.60
CA ARG A 154 -4.46 16.99 -16.20
C ARG A 154 -5.74 17.73 -15.82
N HIS A 155 -6.27 18.55 -16.72
CA HIS A 155 -7.45 19.39 -16.51
C HIS A 155 -8.67 18.96 -17.33
N THR A 156 -8.58 17.84 -18.06
CA THR A 156 -9.61 17.39 -19.01
C THR A 156 -10.04 15.94 -18.75
N GLY A 157 -9.92 15.48 -17.50
CA GLY A 157 -10.49 14.21 -17.04
C GLY A 157 -9.50 13.21 -16.47
N TRP A 158 -8.21 13.55 -16.36
CA TRP A 158 -7.21 12.67 -15.75
C TRP A 158 -7.55 12.32 -14.30
N LYS A 159 -7.68 11.02 -14.02
CA LYS A 159 -7.94 10.46 -12.67
C LYS A 159 -6.80 9.59 -12.15
N GLY A 160 -5.74 9.41 -12.94
CA GLY A 160 -4.59 8.57 -12.60
C GLY A 160 -4.35 7.43 -13.60
N TRP A 161 -3.20 6.78 -13.46
CA TRP A 161 -2.71 5.76 -14.37
C TRP A 161 -3.61 4.53 -14.44
N THR A 162 -4.17 4.09 -13.32
CA THR A 162 -5.13 2.97 -13.30
C THR A 162 -6.41 3.31 -14.07
N ASP A 163 -6.87 4.58 -14.03
CA ASP A 163 -8.03 4.98 -14.84
C ASP A 163 -7.74 4.97 -16.34
N TRP A 164 -6.55 5.48 -16.68
CA TRP A 164 -6.08 5.59 -18.04
C TRP A 164 -5.85 4.22 -18.70
N LEU A 165 -5.16 3.32 -18.02
CA LEU A 165 -4.66 2.07 -18.59
C LEU A 165 -5.63 0.90 -18.41
N VAL A 166 -6.33 0.83 -17.27
CA VAL A 166 -7.09 -0.37 -16.88
C VAL A 166 -8.59 -0.06 -16.85
N PRO A 167 -9.38 -0.68 -17.75
CA PRO A 167 -10.83 -0.62 -17.69
C PRO A 167 -11.35 -1.07 -16.31
N PRO A 168 -12.40 -0.46 -15.76
CA PRO A 168 -12.93 -0.79 -14.44
C PRO A 168 -13.16 -2.30 -14.22
N GLU A 169 -13.68 -3.00 -15.21
CA GLU A 169 -13.97 -4.43 -15.19
C GLU A 169 -12.74 -5.34 -15.16
N LYS A 170 -11.54 -4.81 -15.47
CA LYS A 170 -10.27 -5.53 -15.43
C LYS A 170 -9.43 -5.19 -14.20
N ARG A 171 -9.87 -4.24 -13.37
CA ARG A 171 -9.16 -3.85 -12.16
C ARG A 171 -9.23 -4.99 -11.14
N LYS A 172 -8.11 -5.23 -10.48
CA LYS A 172 -7.96 -6.28 -9.46
C LYS A 172 -7.76 -5.60 -8.11
N ASP A 173 -8.53 -6.03 -7.12
CA ASP A 173 -8.37 -5.56 -5.74
C ASP A 173 -7.34 -6.46 -5.04
N TYR A 174 -6.07 -6.09 -5.16
CA TYR A 174 -4.99 -6.81 -4.52
C TYR A 174 -5.02 -6.68 -2.99
N SER A 175 -4.52 -7.70 -2.32
CA SER A 175 -4.43 -7.69 -0.85
C SER A 175 -3.50 -6.57 -0.37
N PRO A 176 -3.72 -6.01 0.84
CA PRO A 176 -2.82 -4.98 1.38
C PRO A 176 -1.37 -5.46 1.43
N PHE A 177 -0.43 -4.54 1.15
CA PHE A 177 1.01 -4.83 1.06
C PHE A 177 1.53 -5.68 2.21
N HIS A 178 1.17 -5.34 3.45
CA HIS A 178 1.62 -6.08 4.64
C HIS A 178 1.18 -7.56 4.61
N HIS A 179 -0.07 -7.85 4.28
CA HIS A 179 -0.57 -9.23 4.22
C HIS A 179 0.09 -10.02 3.11
N ALA A 180 0.18 -9.42 1.92
CA ALA A 180 0.81 -10.06 0.77
C ALA A 180 2.30 -10.32 1.03
N ARG A 181 3.02 -9.38 1.64
CA ARG A 181 4.45 -9.52 1.98
C ARG A 181 4.69 -10.63 2.99
N GLU A 182 3.93 -10.69 4.08
CA GLU A 182 4.10 -11.73 5.10
C GLU A 182 3.78 -13.13 4.55
N PHE A 183 2.82 -13.23 3.62
CA PHE A 183 2.55 -14.46 2.89
C PHE A 183 3.73 -14.88 2.01
N VAL A 184 4.22 -13.97 1.15
CA VAL A 184 5.34 -14.28 0.23
C VAL A 184 6.61 -14.64 0.98
N ARG A 185 6.91 -13.96 2.10
CA ARG A 185 8.01 -14.32 2.99
C ARG A 185 7.88 -15.75 3.51
N SER A 186 6.66 -16.17 3.85
CA SER A 186 6.37 -17.53 4.31
C SER A 186 6.54 -18.59 3.20
N CYS A 187 6.54 -18.21 1.92
CA CYS A 187 6.92 -19.09 0.81
C CYS A 187 8.44 -19.33 0.71
N ARG A 188 9.27 -18.54 1.40
CA ARG A 188 10.73 -18.73 1.56
C ARG A 188 11.55 -18.75 0.26
N LEU A 189 11.07 -18.01 -0.74
CA LEU A 189 11.80 -17.79 -1.98
C LEU A 189 13.14 -17.10 -1.71
N LYS A 190 14.17 -17.48 -2.47
CA LYS A 190 15.54 -16.97 -2.31
C LYS A 190 15.89 -15.85 -3.25
N SER A 191 15.13 -15.66 -4.32
CA SER A 191 15.46 -14.68 -5.34
C SER A 191 14.26 -14.21 -6.13
N LYS A 192 14.44 -13.08 -6.82
CA LYS A 192 13.50 -12.58 -7.84
C LYS A 192 13.27 -13.60 -8.96
N ALA A 193 14.30 -14.39 -9.33
CA ALA A 193 14.17 -15.39 -10.37
C ALA A 193 13.17 -16.49 -9.95
N GLU A 194 13.29 -16.98 -8.71
CA GLU A 194 12.34 -17.95 -8.16
C GLU A 194 10.93 -17.36 -8.05
N TRP A 195 10.79 -16.07 -7.71
CA TRP A 195 9.50 -15.39 -7.75
C TRP A 195 8.88 -15.46 -9.14
N ILE A 196 9.63 -15.09 -10.19
CA ILE A 196 9.12 -15.08 -11.57
C ILE A 196 8.65 -16.47 -12.00
N GLU A 197 9.37 -17.51 -11.61
CA GLU A 197 9.04 -18.90 -11.94
C GLU A 197 7.81 -19.40 -11.16
N GLN A 198 7.73 -19.08 -9.86
CA GLN A 198 6.76 -19.69 -8.95
C GLN A 198 5.54 -18.82 -8.64
N ALA A 199 5.50 -17.55 -9.07
CA ALA A 199 4.42 -16.61 -8.71
C ALA A 199 3.02 -17.14 -9.03
N SER A 200 2.85 -17.88 -10.12
CA SER A 200 1.57 -18.51 -10.49
C SER A 200 1.12 -19.57 -9.48
N HIS A 201 2.04 -20.41 -9.00
CA HIS A 201 1.77 -21.44 -8.00
C HIS A 201 1.55 -20.84 -6.61
N ILE A 202 2.32 -19.80 -6.28
CA ILE A 202 2.13 -19.02 -5.05
C ILE A 202 0.76 -18.38 -5.04
N GLN A 203 0.31 -17.83 -6.16
CA GLN A 203 -1.03 -17.23 -6.28
C GLN A 203 -2.15 -18.25 -6.02
N GLU A 204 -2.01 -19.50 -6.48
CA GLU A 204 -2.97 -20.56 -6.16
C GLU A 204 -2.99 -20.86 -4.67
N THR A 205 -1.81 -20.96 -4.06
CA THR A 205 -1.70 -21.18 -2.61
C THR A 205 -2.30 -20.00 -1.83
N ALA A 206 -2.05 -18.76 -2.27
CA ALA A 206 -2.54 -17.53 -1.65
C ALA A 206 -4.07 -17.45 -1.64
N ARG A 207 -4.74 -17.93 -2.69
CA ARG A 207 -6.21 -17.98 -2.76
C ARG A 207 -6.82 -18.80 -1.62
N ALA A 208 -6.16 -19.88 -1.19
CA ALA A 208 -6.60 -20.70 -0.07
C ALA A 208 -6.63 -19.91 1.26
N TYR A 209 -5.91 -18.80 1.34
CA TYR A 209 -5.89 -17.87 2.47
C TYR A 209 -6.67 -16.58 2.21
N GLY A 210 -7.45 -16.52 1.12
CA GLY A 210 -8.21 -15.33 0.73
C GLY A 210 -7.33 -14.17 0.27
N LEU A 211 -6.10 -14.45 -0.20
CA LEU A 211 -5.15 -13.45 -0.66
C LEU A 211 -5.08 -13.39 -2.18
N LEU A 212 -5.00 -12.17 -2.71
CA LEU A 212 -4.73 -11.88 -4.11
C LEU A 212 -3.43 -11.08 -4.20
N ILE A 213 -2.41 -11.68 -4.81
CA ILE A 213 -1.05 -11.14 -4.83
C ILE A 213 -0.71 -10.68 -6.25
N PRO A 214 -0.24 -9.44 -6.44
CA PRO A 214 0.16 -8.96 -7.76
C PRO A 214 1.40 -9.69 -8.24
N LEU A 215 1.43 -10.06 -9.53
CA LEU A 215 2.59 -10.69 -10.16
C LEU A 215 3.77 -9.71 -10.28
N LYS A 216 3.48 -8.40 -10.33
CA LYS A 216 4.44 -7.30 -10.37
C LYS A 216 4.32 -6.45 -9.10
N PRO A 217 4.70 -6.99 -7.93
CA PRO A 217 4.48 -6.32 -6.64
C PRO A 217 5.28 -5.01 -6.52
N HIS A 218 6.40 -4.90 -7.22
CA HIS A 218 7.21 -3.68 -7.30
C HIS A 218 6.52 -2.49 -7.98
N LEU A 219 5.52 -2.74 -8.83
CA LEU A 219 4.72 -1.69 -9.46
C LEU A 219 3.42 -1.47 -8.68
N GLU A 220 2.76 -2.56 -8.28
CA GLU A 220 1.49 -2.48 -7.55
C GLU A 220 1.65 -1.81 -6.18
N TYR A 221 2.70 -2.16 -5.45
CA TYR A 221 2.96 -1.60 -4.11
C TYR A 221 3.93 -0.44 -4.13
N GLU A 222 4.21 0.14 -5.30
CA GLU A 222 4.97 1.38 -5.39
C GLU A 222 4.24 2.48 -4.59
N GLY A 223 4.99 3.18 -3.73
CA GLY A 223 4.42 4.10 -2.74
C GLY A 223 3.77 3.40 -1.54
N SER A 224 3.20 2.20 -1.69
CA SER A 224 2.49 1.46 -0.62
C SER A 224 3.37 0.63 0.32
N GLY A 225 4.64 1.03 0.49
CA GLY A 225 5.59 0.37 1.37
C GLY A 225 6.55 -0.60 0.68
N TRP A 226 6.48 -0.74 -0.65
CA TRP A 226 7.52 -1.44 -1.40
C TRP A 226 8.88 -0.76 -1.22
N GLU A 227 9.90 -1.53 -0.86
CA GLU A 227 11.28 -1.06 -0.72
C GLU A 227 12.20 -1.73 -1.75
N SER A 228 12.27 -3.06 -1.72
CA SER A 228 13.10 -3.83 -2.64
C SER A 228 12.60 -5.28 -2.76
N TRP A 229 13.19 -6.03 -3.69
CA TRP A 229 12.95 -7.48 -3.79
C TRP A 229 13.40 -8.22 -2.53
N GLU A 230 14.49 -7.78 -1.91
CA GLU A 230 15.01 -8.38 -0.68
C GLU A 230 14.06 -8.18 0.50
N ASP A 231 13.44 -6.99 0.64
CA ASP A 231 12.40 -6.78 1.65
C ASP A 231 11.16 -7.63 1.36
N TRP A 232 10.68 -7.61 0.12
CA TRP A 232 9.48 -8.33 -0.29
C TRP A 232 9.58 -9.84 -0.03
N LEU A 233 10.70 -10.43 -0.42
CA LEU A 233 10.97 -11.86 -0.24
C LEU A 233 11.46 -12.17 1.19
N GLY A 234 11.98 -11.17 1.91
CA GLY A 234 12.57 -11.31 3.23
C GLY A 234 13.92 -12.03 3.21
N THR A 235 14.68 -11.94 2.11
CA THR A 235 15.98 -12.63 1.97
C THR A 235 17.07 -12.05 2.87
N ASN A 236 16.86 -10.83 3.37
CA ASN A 236 17.72 -10.16 4.35
C ASN A 236 17.32 -10.45 5.82
N ILE A 237 16.31 -11.29 6.06
CA ILE A 237 15.86 -11.64 7.41
C ILE A 237 16.32 -13.04 7.75
N GLU A 238 17.06 -13.16 8.86
CA GLU A 238 17.40 -14.46 9.43
C GLU A 238 16.21 -14.99 10.26
N TYR A 239 15.39 -15.82 9.63
CA TYR A 239 14.22 -16.43 10.26
C TYR A 239 14.61 -17.53 11.25
N ARG A 240 13.87 -17.58 12.36
CA ARG A 240 14.06 -18.60 13.39
C ARG A 240 13.64 -19.99 12.90
N SER A 241 14.24 -21.01 13.50
CA SER A 241 13.87 -22.41 13.28
C SER A 241 12.41 -22.67 13.71
N PHE A 242 11.81 -23.74 13.18
CA PHE A 242 10.48 -24.18 13.61
C PHE A 242 10.41 -24.36 15.13
N TYR A 243 11.40 -25.04 15.73
CA TYR A 243 11.40 -25.37 17.15
C TYR A 243 11.49 -24.12 18.06
N ASP A 244 12.38 -23.18 17.72
CA ASP A 244 12.52 -21.94 18.48
C ASP A 244 11.26 -21.07 18.37
N THR A 245 10.69 -21.00 17.17
CA THR A 245 9.48 -20.23 16.92
C THR A 245 8.29 -20.84 17.64
N ARG A 246 8.10 -22.16 17.56
CA ARG A 246 7.03 -22.89 18.26
C ARG A 246 7.10 -22.68 19.77
N ARG A 247 8.29 -22.78 20.37
CA ARG A 247 8.48 -22.52 21.82
C ARG A 247 8.04 -21.10 22.18
N PHE A 248 8.38 -20.12 21.36
CA PHE A 248 7.91 -18.75 21.55
C PHE A 248 6.39 -18.65 21.41
N VAL A 249 5.77 -19.24 20.38
CA VAL A 249 4.32 -19.21 20.20
C VAL A 249 3.58 -19.80 21.40
N HIS A 250 4.10 -20.88 21.99
CA HIS A 250 3.50 -21.49 23.19
C HIS A 250 3.44 -20.53 24.38
N THR A 251 4.43 -19.63 24.52
CA THR A 251 4.43 -18.60 25.59
C THR A 251 3.37 -17.51 25.40
N LEU A 252 2.80 -17.38 24.20
CA LEU A 252 1.73 -16.40 23.92
C LEU A 252 0.34 -16.91 24.35
N GLU A 253 0.22 -18.22 24.62
CA GLU A 253 -1.00 -18.91 25.05
C GLU A 253 -2.23 -18.72 24.14
N LEU A 254 -2.00 -18.45 22.85
CA LEU A 254 -3.04 -18.23 21.84
C LEU A 254 -3.89 -19.49 21.65
N LYS A 255 -5.21 -19.33 21.60
CA LYS A 255 -6.16 -20.44 21.59
C LYS A 255 -6.53 -20.91 20.20
N SER A 256 -6.43 -20.03 19.21
CA SER A 256 -6.90 -20.32 17.85
C SER A 256 -6.00 -19.76 16.75
N ARG A 257 -6.22 -20.28 15.55
CA ARG A 257 -5.59 -19.78 14.32
C ARG A 257 -5.96 -18.31 14.08
N GLU A 258 -7.18 -17.92 14.40
CA GLU A 258 -7.67 -16.55 14.29
C GLU A 258 -6.90 -15.63 15.23
N GLU A 259 -6.72 -16.02 16.49
CA GLU A 259 -5.89 -15.26 17.45
C GLU A 259 -4.44 -15.14 16.97
N TRP A 260 -3.88 -16.18 16.36
CA TRP A 260 -2.55 -16.11 15.74
C TRP A 260 -2.45 -15.06 14.63
N PHE A 261 -3.46 -14.97 13.75
CA PHE A 261 -3.46 -13.93 12.71
C PHE A 261 -3.68 -12.53 13.29
N LEU A 262 -4.54 -12.39 14.31
CA LEU A 262 -4.71 -11.12 15.03
C LEU A 262 -3.40 -10.68 15.69
N TYR A 263 -2.67 -11.62 16.31
CA TYR A 263 -1.34 -11.41 16.86
C TYR A 263 -0.34 -10.95 15.79
N CYS A 264 -0.31 -11.64 14.64
CA CYS A 264 0.59 -11.28 13.53
C CYS A 264 0.31 -9.89 12.95
N GLN A 265 -0.95 -9.44 13.02
CA GLN A 265 -1.37 -8.10 12.61
C GLN A 265 -1.17 -7.05 13.71
N GLY A 266 -0.71 -7.43 14.91
CA GLY A 266 -0.54 -6.52 16.04
C GLY A 266 -1.86 -6.04 16.64
N LEU A 267 -2.95 -6.78 16.42
CA LEU A 267 -4.30 -6.43 16.90
C LEU A 267 -4.57 -6.87 18.34
N LEU A 268 -3.74 -7.77 18.88
CA LEU A 268 -3.80 -8.18 20.29
C LEU A 268 -2.98 -7.21 21.15
N VAL A 269 -3.64 -6.22 21.73
CA VAL A 269 -3.01 -5.15 22.53
C VAL A 269 -2.36 -5.68 23.81
N SER A 270 -2.85 -6.80 24.35
CA SER A 270 -2.31 -7.45 25.54
C SER A 270 -0.99 -8.20 25.30
N HIS A 271 -0.55 -8.34 24.04
CA HIS A 271 0.58 -9.17 23.65
C HIS A 271 1.73 -8.33 23.10
N PRO A 272 2.98 -8.81 23.22
CA PRO A 272 4.12 -8.15 22.60
C PRO A 272 3.95 -8.10 21.07
N ARG A 273 4.64 -7.17 20.41
CA ARG A 273 4.65 -7.13 18.93
C ARG A 273 5.30 -8.39 18.37
N LYS A 274 4.75 -8.91 17.26
CA LYS A 274 5.34 -10.05 16.55
C LYS A 274 6.79 -9.73 16.14
N PRO A 275 7.78 -10.55 16.55
CA PRO A 275 9.15 -10.44 16.04
C PRO A 275 9.20 -10.55 14.51
N ARG A 276 10.03 -9.73 13.85
CA ARG A 276 10.15 -9.70 12.38
C ARG A 276 10.62 -11.03 11.79
N ASN A 277 11.38 -11.82 12.56
CA ASN A 277 11.96 -13.09 12.13
C ASN A 277 11.08 -14.31 12.40
N ILE A 278 9.76 -14.11 12.48
CA ILE A 278 8.75 -15.15 12.63
C ILE A 278 7.79 -15.07 11.45
N TYR A 279 7.62 -16.18 10.73
CA TYR A 279 6.68 -16.26 9.61
C TYR A 279 5.22 -16.20 10.11
N ALA A 280 4.38 -15.44 9.41
CA ALA A 280 2.95 -15.36 9.72
C ALA A 280 2.16 -16.60 9.27
N TYR A 281 2.66 -17.33 8.26
CA TYR A 281 2.04 -18.56 7.73
C TYR A 281 2.98 -19.76 7.97
N PRO A 282 3.03 -20.28 9.21
CA PRO A 282 3.98 -21.32 9.62
C PRO A 282 3.72 -22.67 8.96
N ASP A 283 2.49 -22.96 8.58
CA ASP A 283 2.07 -24.13 7.81
C ASP A 283 2.68 -24.19 6.41
N ILE A 284 2.96 -23.01 5.83
CA ILE A 284 3.69 -22.89 4.56
C ILE A 284 5.20 -22.93 4.83
N ALA A 285 5.68 -22.05 5.72
CA ALA A 285 7.10 -21.83 5.93
C ALA A 285 7.84 -23.06 6.49
N TYR A 286 7.18 -23.79 7.39
CA TYR A 286 7.73 -24.95 8.08
C TYR A 286 7.14 -26.28 7.59
N LYS A 287 6.45 -26.29 6.44
CA LYS A 287 5.82 -27.49 5.86
C LYS A 287 6.76 -28.71 5.81
N LYS A 288 8.05 -28.46 5.56
CA LYS A 288 9.11 -29.49 5.50
C LYS A 288 10.07 -29.47 6.71
N GLU A 289 9.79 -28.66 7.72
CA GLU A 289 10.66 -28.42 8.90
C GLU A 289 9.99 -28.82 10.22
N GLY A 290 9.07 -29.78 10.19
CA GLY A 290 8.46 -30.33 11.40
C GLY A 290 7.10 -29.77 11.76
N TRP A 291 6.46 -29.00 10.86
CA TRP A 291 5.06 -28.61 11.01
C TRP A 291 4.14 -29.82 11.22
N ARG A 292 3.37 -29.81 12.31
CA ARG A 292 2.43 -30.90 12.69
C ARG A 292 0.96 -30.47 12.76
N GLY A 293 0.66 -29.25 12.34
CA GLY A 293 -0.68 -28.67 12.41
C GLY A 293 -0.81 -27.58 13.47
N TRP A 294 -1.97 -26.92 13.46
CA TRP A 294 -2.24 -25.75 14.27
C TRP A 294 -2.27 -26.03 15.77
N ASP A 295 -2.77 -27.19 16.20
CA ASP A 295 -2.80 -27.53 17.63
C ASP A 295 -1.40 -27.67 18.22
N ASP A 296 -0.47 -28.27 17.47
CA ASP A 296 0.94 -28.38 17.86
C ASP A 296 1.61 -27.01 17.89
N TRP A 297 1.34 -26.18 16.88
CA TRP A 297 1.90 -24.83 16.77
C TRP A 297 1.47 -23.92 17.92
N LEU A 298 0.19 -23.96 18.27
CA LEU A 298 -0.40 -23.11 19.32
C LEU A 298 -0.20 -23.67 20.73
N GLY A 299 0.18 -24.95 20.85
CA GLY A 299 0.38 -25.59 22.16
C GLY A 299 -0.91 -26.10 22.79
N ASN A 300 -1.95 -26.32 21.98
CA ASN A 300 -3.24 -26.84 22.42
C ASN A 300 -3.23 -28.36 22.64
N VAL A 301 -2.16 -29.06 22.25
CA VAL A 301 -2.01 -30.51 22.46
C VAL A 301 -1.83 -30.81 23.95
N ARG A 302 -2.84 -31.44 24.56
CA ARG A 302 -2.69 -32.06 25.88
C ARG A 302 -1.97 -33.39 25.71
N TYR A 303 -0.72 -33.47 26.14
CA TYR A 303 -0.09 -34.78 26.36
C TYR A 303 -0.74 -35.37 27.62
N GLY A 304 -1.60 -36.38 27.41
CA GLY A 304 -2.14 -37.23 28.48
C GLY A 304 -1.13 -38.28 28.92
#